data_AF-A0A3C0YVP2-F1
#
_entry.id   AF-A0A3C0YVP2-F1
#
_cell.length_a   1.000
_cell.length_b   1.000
_cell.length_c   1.000
_cell.angle_alpha   90.00
_cell.angle_beta   90.00
_cell.angle_gamma   90.00
#
_symmetry.space_group_name_H-M   'P 1'
#
loop_
_entity.id
_entity.type
_entity.pdbx_description
1 polymer ?
#
loop_
_entity_poly.entity_id
_entity_poly.type
_entity_poly.pdbx_seq_one_letter_code
_entity_poly.pdbx_strand_id
1 'polypeptide(L)'
;DSKGGAQEAIVFAAASLKPALTEVGSLFESDVGGSVLVSTGGSQSLARQIAAGAPADVFIPAGEAPVEFLTAEGVEFDDVVRLFGNRLVIVAKEGTPMPKSVA
;
A
#
# COMPACT_ATOMS: atom_id res chain seq x y z
N ASP A 1 -10.79 28.49 16.15
CA ASP A 1 -10.52 27.38 17.09
C ASP A 1 -9.56 26.38 16.47
N SER A 2 -8.27 26.69 16.56
CA SER A 2 -7.19 25.89 16.00
C SER A 2 -6.64 24.99 17.11
N LYS A 3 -7.26 23.82 17.32
CA LYS A 3 -6.55 22.71 17.95
C LYS A 3 -5.49 22.28 16.96
N GLY A 4 -4.20 22.36 17.32
CA GLY A 4 -3.13 21.74 16.55
C GLY A 4 -3.41 20.24 16.44
N GLY A 5 -4.05 19.84 15.34
CA GLY A 5 -4.50 18.47 15.11
C GLY A 5 -3.31 17.62 14.74
N ALA A 6 -3.17 16.46 15.38
CA ALA A 6 -2.29 15.42 14.90
C ALA A 6 -2.57 15.23 13.39
N GLN A 7 -1.51 15.33 12.58
CA GLN A 7 -1.63 15.23 11.14
C GLN A 7 -1.91 13.76 10.81
N GLU A 8 -3.16 13.45 10.45
CA GLU A 8 -3.58 12.12 10.04
C GLU A 8 -3.20 11.92 8.57
N ALA A 9 -2.36 10.94 8.27
CA ALA A 9 -2.01 10.60 6.89
C ALA A 9 -2.87 9.44 6.37
N ILE A 10 -3.47 9.61 5.19
CA ILE A 10 -4.27 8.59 4.51
C ILE A 10 -3.34 7.76 3.62
N VAL A 11 -3.18 6.49 3.97
CA VAL A 11 -2.28 5.56 3.30
C VAL A 11 -3.08 4.54 2.50
N PHE A 12 -2.94 4.54 1.18
CA PHE A 12 -3.47 3.50 0.30
C PHE A 12 -2.38 2.46 0.05
N ALA A 13 -2.60 1.23 0.47
CA ALA A 13 -1.57 0.18 0.40
C ALA A 13 -2.07 -1.13 -0.21
N ALA A 14 -1.15 -1.86 -0.84
CA ALA A 14 -1.42 -3.22 -1.30
C ALA A 14 -1.90 -4.11 -0.14
N ALA A 15 -2.91 -4.95 -0.39
CA ALA A 15 -3.49 -5.86 0.61
C ALA A 15 -2.45 -6.75 1.31
N SER A 16 -1.38 -7.13 0.61
CA SER A 16 -0.26 -7.92 1.17
C SER A 16 0.50 -7.21 2.29
N LEU A 17 0.43 -5.88 2.37
CA LEU A 17 1.11 -5.08 3.40
C LEU A 17 0.29 -4.90 4.67
N LYS A 18 -0.97 -5.36 4.70
CA LYS A 18 -1.86 -5.16 5.86
C LYS A 18 -1.22 -5.58 7.19
N PRO A 19 -0.62 -6.77 7.34
CA PRO A 19 -0.02 -7.17 8.62
C PRO A 19 1.13 -6.25 9.05
N ALA A 20 2.02 -5.91 8.11
CA ALA A 20 3.17 -5.06 8.39
C ALA A 20 2.75 -3.63 8.76
N LEU A 21 1.78 -3.06 8.03
CA LEU A 21 1.30 -1.70 8.29
C LEU A 21 0.48 -1.58 9.57
N THR A 22 -0.16 -2.67 10.03
CA THR A 22 -0.76 -2.68 11.38
C THR A 22 0.29 -2.53 12.47
N GLU A 23 1.42 -3.25 12.38
CA GLU A 23 2.52 -3.11 13.34
C GLU A 23 3.20 -1.75 13.25
N VAL A 24 3.50 -1.28 12.03
CA VAL A 24 4.13 0.02 11.80
C VAL A 24 3.23 1.17 12.25
N GLY A 25 1.91 1.08 12.06
CA GLY A 25 0.97 2.11 12.52
C GLY A 25 1.04 2.33 14.02
N SER A 26 1.10 1.26 14.81
CA SER A 26 1.26 1.35 16.27
C SER A 26 2.59 1.99 16.69
N LEU A 27 3.68 1.69 15.97
CA LEU A 27 5.00 2.30 16.22
C LEU A 27 5.04 3.78 15.81
N PHE A 28 4.38 4.14 14.71
CA PHE A 28 4.31 5.52 14.25
C PHE A 28 3.57 6.42 15.26
N GLU A 29 2.47 5.92 15.82
CA GLU A 29 1.72 6.62 16.86
C GLU A 29 2.54 6.79 18.15
N SER A 30 3.31 5.76 18.56
CA SER A 30 4.12 5.83 19.79
C SER A 30 5.34 6.73 19.66
N ASP A 31 6.03 6.69 18.51
CA ASP A 31 7.37 7.26 18.36
C ASP A 31 7.35 8.65 17.72
N VAL A 32 6.43 8.88 16.79
CA VAL A 32 6.33 10.14 16.01
C VAL A 32 5.19 11.02 16.51
N GLY A 33 4.15 10.44 17.11
CA GLY A 33 2.99 11.17 17.64
C GLY A 33 1.99 11.63 16.57
N GLY A 34 2.07 11.09 15.35
CA GLY A 34 1.06 11.25 14.30
C GLY A 34 0.12 10.04 14.22
N SER A 35 -0.98 10.15 13.46
CA SER A 35 -1.89 9.04 13.17
C SER A 35 -1.87 8.67 11.69
N VAL A 36 -2.15 7.41 11.38
CA VAL A 36 -2.24 6.93 9.99
C VAL A 36 -3.53 6.17 9.77
N LEU A 37 -4.28 6.56 8.74
CA LEU A 37 -5.46 5.85 8.28
C LEU A 37 -5.07 4.97 7.09
N VAL A 38 -4.89 3.67 7.34
CA VAL A 38 -4.47 2.71 6.31
C VAL A 38 -5.67 2.05 5.64
N SER A 39 -5.83 2.30 4.34
CA SER A 39 -6.77 1.61 3.46
C SER A 39 -6.03 0.58 2.60
N THR A 40 -6.36 -0.70 2.79
CA THR A 40 -5.71 -1.80 2.06
C THR A 40 -6.60 -2.39 0.98
N GLY A 41 -6.05 -2.68 -0.19
CA GLY A 41 -6.81 -3.24 -1.31
C GLY A 41 -5.93 -3.76 -2.44
N GLY A 42 -6.56 -4.18 -3.55
CA GLY A 42 -5.84 -4.50 -4.78
C GLY A 42 -5.19 -3.24 -5.33
N SER A 43 -3.87 -3.26 -5.59
CA SER A 43 -3.11 -2.05 -5.92
C SER A 43 -3.65 -1.31 -7.16
N GLN A 44 -4.07 -2.05 -8.19
CA GLN A 44 -4.71 -1.46 -9.38
C GLN A 44 -6.08 -0.84 -9.08
N SER A 45 -6.86 -1.45 -8.18
CA SER A 45 -8.16 -0.89 -7.76
C SER A 45 -7.98 0.40 -6.96
N LEU A 46 -7.00 0.43 -6.05
CA LEU A 46 -6.65 1.64 -5.30
C LEU A 46 -6.12 2.75 -6.20
N ALA A 47 -5.27 2.40 -7.18
CA ALA A 47 -4.80 3.36 -8.18
C ALA A 47 -5.98 3.98 -8.97
N ARG A 48 -6.97 3.18 -9.38
CA ARG A 48 -8.18 3.72 -10.02
C ARG A 48 -8.97 4.67 -9.12
N GLN A 49 -8.99 4.41 -7.81
CA GLN A 49 -9.64 5.33 -6.86
C GLN A 49 -8.86 6.65 -6.75
N ILE A 50 -7.52 6.61 -6.70
CA ILE A 50 -6.67 7.80 -6.69
C ILE A 50 -6.88 8.63 -7.98
N ALA A 51 -6.86 7.99 -9.15
CA ALA A 51 -7.15 8.66 -10.42
C ALA A 51 -8.57 9.28 -10.45
N ALA A 52 -9.52 8.69 -9.72
CA ALA A 52 -10.87 9.23 -9.55
C ALA A 52 -10.99 10.31 -8.44
N GLY A 53 -9.88 10.74 -7.84
CA GLY A 53 -9.84 11.82 -6.84
C GLY A 53 -9.92 11.36 -5.39
N ALA A 54 -9.68 10.08 -5.08
CA ALA A 54 -9.57 9.63 -3.70
C ALA A 54 -8.35 10.29 -3.02
N PRO A 55 -8.50 10.80 -1.78
CA PRO A 55 -7.46 11.59 -1.11
C PRO A 55 -6.41 10.69 -0.43
N ALA A 56 -5.55 10.04 -1.22
CA ALA A 56 -4.42 9.30 -0.66
C ALA A 56 -3.19 10.22 -0.54
N ASP A 57 -2.65 10.37 0.67
CA ASP A 57 -1.40 11.10 0.91
C ASP A 57 -0.18 10.22 0.58
N VAL A 58 -0.29 8.91 0.82
CA VAL A 58 0.76 7.93 0.52
C VAL A 58 0.16 6.76 -0.22
N PHE A 59 0.78 6.37 -1.33
CA PHE A 59 0.42 5.19 -2.10
C PHE A 59 1.54 4.14 -2.10
N ILE A 60 1.23 2.93 -1.62
CA ILE A 60 2.17 1.83 -1.49
C ILE A 60 1.69 0.60 -2.30
N PRO A 61 1.87 0.59 -3.63
CA PRO A 61 1.42 -0.50 -4.49
C PRO A 61 2.33 -1.73 -4.45
N ALA A 62 1.79 -2.85 -4.92
CA ALA A 62 2.58 -4.01 -5.30
C ALA A 62 2.95 -3.91 -6.79
N GLY A 63 4.25 -3.74 -7.06
CA GLY A 63 4.79 -3.60 -8.41
C GLY A 63 4.62 -2.21 -9.01
N GLU A 64 5.18 -2.02 -10.21
CA GLU A 64 5.29 -0.70 -10.86
C GLU A 64 4.05 -0.34 -11.68
N ALA A 65 3.34 -1.33 -12.21
CA ALA A 65 2.18 -1.12 -13.08
C ALA A 65 1.08 -0.19 -12.52
N PRO A 66 0.77 -0.18 -11.20
CA PRO A 66 -0.19 0.79 -10.65
C PRO A 66 0.34 2.23 -10.63
N VAL A 67 1.65 2.41 -10.45
CA VAL A 67 2.30 3.74 -10.50
C VAL A 67 2.32 4.24 -11.94
N GLU A 68 2.71 3.40 -12.89
CA GLU A 68 2.69 3.71 -14.33
C GLU A 68 1.29 4.12 -14.80
N PHE A 69 0.26 3.40 -14.34
CA PHE A 69 -1.13 3.76 -14.61
C PHE A 69 -1.46 5.17 -14.10
N LEU A 70 -1.10 5.50 -12.85
CA LEU A 70 -1.35 6.82 -12.27
C LEU A 70 -0.61 7.94 -13.01
N THR A 71 0.65 7.71 -13.38
CA THR A 71 1.40 8.65 -14.21
C THR A 71 0.74 8.87 -15.57
N ALA A 72 0.20 7.81 -16.20
CA ALA A 72 -0.53 7.92 -17.46
C ALA A 72 -1.86 8.69 -17.32
N GLU A 73 -2.50 8.64 -16.15
CA GLU A 73 -3.69 9.44 -15.81
C GLU A 73 -3.34 10.90 -15.39
N GLY A 74 -2.05 11.26 -15.40
CA GLY A 74 -1.59 12.62 -15.07
C GLY A 74 -1.47 12.91 -13.58
N VAL A 75 -1.44 11.87 -12.72
CA VAL A 75 -1.15 12.03 -11.29
C VAL A 75 0.35 12.23 -11.11
N GLU A 76 0.73 13.35 -10.50
CA GLU A 76 2.10 13.69 -10.14
C GLU A 76 2.45 13.15 -8.76
N PHE A 77 3.70 12.72 -8.59
CA PHE A 77 4.24 12.24 -7.32
C PHE A 77 5.40 13.14 -6.90
N ASP A 78 5.40 13.57 -5.64
CA ASP A 78 6.50 14.36 -5.09
C ASP A 78 7.77 13.51 -4.88
N ASP A 79 7.61 12.25 -4.48
CA ASP A 79 8.70 11.30 -4.29
C ASP A 79 8.25 9.86 -4.61
N VAL A 80 9.17 9.06 -5.15
CA VAL A 80 8.94 7.65 -5.48
C VAL A 80 10.14 6.82 -5.06
N VAL A 81 9.94 5.95 -4.07
CA VAL A 81 10.99 5.13 -3.49
C VAL A 81 10.66 3.64 -3.60
N ARG A 82 11.63 2.84 -4.05
CA ARG A 82 11.56 1.38 -3.99
C ARG A 82 11.95 0.90 -2.59
N LEU A 83 10.96 0.65 -1.74
CA LEU A 83 11.18 0.30 -0.33
C LEU A 83 11.45 -1.19 -0.08
N PHE A 84 10.81 -2.09 -0.82
CA PHE A 84 10.87 -3.53 -0.57
C PHE A 84 10.62 -4.35 -1.83
N GLY A 85 11.07 -5.61 -1.79
CA GLY A 85 10.78 -6.63 -2.80
C GLY A 85 10.06 -7.83 -2.19
N ASN A 86 9.42 -8.62 -3.04
CA ASN A 86 8.74 -9.85 -2.64
C ASN A 86 9.06 -11.00 -3.60
N ARG A 87 8.73 -12.22 -3.22
CA ARG A 87 8.81 -13.41 -4.08
C ARG A 87 7.42 -13.99 -4.29
N LEU A 88 7.12 -14.34 -5.53
CA LEU A 88 5.93 -15.10 -5.86
C LEU A 88 6.12 -16.54 -5.38
N VAL A 89 5.13 -17.07 -4.68
CA VAL A 89 5.15 -18.44 -4.15
C VAL A 89 3.81 -19.12 -4.44
N ILE A 90 3.85 -20.45 -4.55
CA ILE A 90 2.64 -21.26 -4.53
C ILE A 90 2.40 -21.72 -3.11
N VAL A 91 1.20 -21.48 -2.61
CA VAL A 91 0.75 -21.94 -1.29
C VAL A 91 -0.33 -22.98 -1.52
N ALA A 92 -0.24 -24.12 -0.84
CA ALA A 92 -1.23 -25.18 -0.90
C ALA A 92 -1.50 -25.73 0.51
N LYS A 93 -2.68 -26.33 0.71
CA LYS A 93 -2.99 -27.02 1.96
C LYS A 93 -2.04 -28.19 2.13
N GLU A 94 -1.66 -28.50 3.37
CA GLU A 94 -0.89 -29.70 3.68
C GLU A 94 -1.52 -30.96 3.07
N GLY A 95 -0.69 -31.81 2.46
CA GLY A 95 -1.13 -32.99 1.72
C GLY A 95 -1.57 -32.73 0.27
N THR A 96 -1.61 -31.47 -0.19
CA THR A 96 -1.88 -31.17 -1.61
C THR A 96 -0.64 -31.51 -2.45
N PRO A 97 -0.76 -32.35 -3.50
CA PRO A 97 0.36 -32.60 -4.41
C PRO A 97 0.80 -31.30 -5.08
N MET A 98 2.08 -30.96 -4.95
CA MET A 98 2.63 -29.75 -5.56
C MET A 98 2.74 -29.91 -7.09
N PRO A 99 2.51 -28.82 -7.86
CA PRO A 99 2.75 -28.84 -9.29
C PRO A 99 4.24 -29.14 -9.57
N LYS A 100 4.50 -29.98 -10.58
CA LYS A 100 5.86 -30.36 -10.97
C LYS A 100 6.65 -29.19 -11.58
N SER A 101 5.95 -28.17 -12.07
CA SER A 101 6.54 -26.94 -12.60
C SER A 101 5.55 -25.78 -12.44
N VAL A 102 6.10 -24.59 -12.25
CA VAL A 102 5.38 -23.32 -12.35
C VAL A 102 5.96 -22.64 -13.58
N ALA A 103 5.20 -22.62 -14.67
CA ALA A 103 5.57 -21.90 -15.88
C ALA A 103 5.13 -20.43 -15.75
#